data_AF-A0A520HTS6-F1
#
_entry.id   AF-A0A520HTS6-F1
#
_cell.length_a   1.000
_cell.length_b   1.000
_cell.length_c   1.000
_cell.angle_alpha   90.00
_cell.angle_beta   90.00
_cell.angle_gamma   90.00
#
_symmetry.space_group_name_H-M   'P 1'
#
loop_
_entity.id
_entity.type
_entity.pdbx_description
1 polymer ?
#
loop_
_entity_poly.entity_id
_entity_poly.type
_entity_poly.pdbx_seq_one_letter_code
_entity_poly.pdbx_strand_id
1 'polypeptide(L)'
;MRMTAYLLSAAATIAIAAPAFAQDVPTTQPEAQTVPSNTSGTAAASVDAQQQPVAENANPQPINAGDIVITATRRSERLSNVPIAVSAVGQAALQNSGATDIRQMTQLAPSLLISSTGSEANASARIRG
;
A
#
# COMPACT_ATOMS: atom_id res chain seq x y z
N MET A 1 -0.12 -22.02 -65.61
CA MET A 1 -0.08 -20.87 -66.57
C MET A 1 0.95 -19.85 -66.09
N ARG A 2 1.19 -18.78 -66.87
CA ARG A 2 2.19 -17.72 -66.63
C ARG A 2 2.01 -17.09 -65.22
N MET A 3 3.05 -16.86 -64.41
CA MET A 3 4.23 -15.97 -64.55
C MET A 3 3.89 -14.48 -64.70
N THR A 4 4.16 -13.71 -63.62
CA THR A 4 4.86 -12.40 -63.48
C THR A 4 4.35 -11.65 -62.24
N ALA A 5 5.02 -10.67 -61.62
CA ALA A 5 6.43 -10.44 -61.24
C ALA A 5 6.48 -9.07 -60.50
N TYR A 6 7.50 -8.82 -59.66
CA TYR A 6 7.66 -7.56 -58.90
C TYR A 6 8.14 -6.37 -59.77
N LEU A 7 7.88 -5.14 -59.30
CA LEU A 7 8.77 -3.95 -59.15
C LEU A 7 7.92 -2.88 -58.38
N LEU A 8 8.34 -2.06 -57.39
CA LEU A 8 9.60 -1.51 -56.83
C LEU A 8 9.74 0.01 -57.12
N SER A 9 10.24 0.79 -56.13
CA SER A 9 10.45 2.27 -56.16
C SER A 9 9.16 3.10 -56.22
N ALA A 10 9.10 4.35 -55.73
CA ALA A 10 9.93 5.17 -54.82
C ALA A 10 9.00 6.26 -54.20
N ALA A 11 9.39 7.18 -53.30
CA ALA A 11 10.68 7.56 -52.71
C ALA A 11 10.51 7.96 -51.22
N ALA A 12 11.33 8.87 -50.67
CA ALA A 12 11.15 9.44 -49.33
C ALA A 12 11.34 10.98 -49.33
N THR A 13 10.53 11.70 -48.56
CA THR A 13 10.89 12.92 -47.78
C THR A 13 9.66 13.52 -47.08
N ILE A 14 9.83 13.88 -45.80
CA ILE A 14 9.30 15.05 -45.08
C ILE A 14 9.99 15.03 -43.70
N ALA A 15 10.24 16.19 -43.11
CA ALA A 15 11.10 16.34 -41.93
C ALA A 15 10.41 17.07 -40.77
N ILE A 16 10.83 16.74 -39.54
CA ILE A 16 10.75 17.53 -38.30
C ILE A 16 9.34 18.00 -37.86
N ALA A 17 8.83 17.36 -36.80
CA ALA A 17 8.29 18.05 -35.62
C ALA A 17 8.15 17.05 -34.46
N ALA A 18 8.69 17.37 -33.28
CA ALA A 18 8.52 16.56 -32.06
C ALA A 18 7.77 17.38 -31.00
N PRO A 19 6.50 17.07 -30.69
CA PRO A 19 5.74 17.74 -29.63
C PRO A 19 6.13 17.18 -28.25
N ALA A 20 7.10 17.81 -27.60
CA ALA A 20 7.47 17.47 -26.23
C ALA A 20 6.49 18.10 -25.21
N PHE A 21 5.43 17.36 -24.87
CA PHE A 21 4.56 17.71 -23.74
C PHE A 21 5.02 16.98 -22.46
N ALA A 22 6.08 17.50 -21.85
CA ALA A 22 6.40 17.19 -20.46
C ALA A 22 5.38 17.91 -19.56
N GLN A 23 4.31 17.22 -19.18
CA GLN A 23 3.34 17.75 -18.22
C GLN A 23 3.90 17.53 -16.80
N ASP A 24 4.27 18.63 -16.16
CA ASP A 24 4.86 18.64 -14.82
C ASP A 24 3.89 18.08 -13.77
N VAL A 25 4.35 17.07 -13.03
CA VAL A 25 3.70 16.50 -11.86
C VAL A 25 4.78 16.34 -10.79
N PRO A 26 4.88 17.26 -9.80
CA PRO A 26 6.05 17.35 -8.93
C PRO A 26 6.15 16.14 -7.98
N THR A 27 7.08 15.23 -8.28
CA THR A 27 7.46 14.11 -7.41
C THR A 27 8.46 14.57 -6.35
N THR A 28 7.99 14.76 -5.11
CA THR A 28 8.85 15.14 -3.99
C THR A 28 9.28 13.93 -3.15
N GLN A 29 10.38 13.29 -3.54
CA GLN A 29 11.12 12.36 -2.68
C GLN A 29 12.63 12.54 -2.88
N PRO A 30 13.38 13.03 -1.86
CA PRO A 30 14.82 13.25 -1.98
C PRO A 30 15.64 12.12 -1.32
N GLU A 31 16.60 11.57 -2.05
CA GLU A 31 17.75 10.82 -1.50
C GLU A 31 19.07 11.33 -2.13
N ALA A 32 20.20 10.98 -1.50
CA ALA A 32 21.54 11.57 -1.72
C ALA A 32 22.17 11.28 -3.11
N GLN A 33 23.27 11.89 -3.60
CA GLN A 33 24.37 12.73 -3.07
C GLN A 33 24.96 13.54 -4.29
N THR A 34 25.97 14.44 -4.30
CA THR A 34 27.17 14.70 -3.48
C THR A 34 27.62 16.18 -3.38
N VAL A 35 28.60 16.41 -2.48
CA VAL A 35 29.70 17.41 -2.44
C VAL A 35 30.25 17.78 -3.84
N PRO A 36 30.77 19.02 -4.13
CA PRO A 36 31.38 19.97 -3.17
C PRO A 36 31.14 21.50 -3.32
N SER A 37 31.34 22.27 -2.23
CA SER A 37 31.68 23.71 -2.25
C SER A 37 32.21 24.25 -0.90
N ASN A 38 33.44 24.78 -0.92
CA ASN A 38 33.92 26.05 -0.32
C ASN A 38 33.80 26.38 1.20
N THR A 39 34.95 26.31 1.88
CA THR A 39 35.56 27.35 2.74
C THR A 39 34.78 28.05 3.88
N SER A 40 35.11 27.62 5.11
CA SER A 40 35.37 28.42 6.33
C SER A 40 34.66 29.77 6.56
N GLY A 41 33.75 29.79 7.55
CA GLY A 41 33.24 31.02 8.19
C GLY A 41 32.84 30.79 9.65
N THR A 42 33.39 31.57 10.59
CA THR A 42 33.22 31.38 12.04
C THR A 42 31.99 32.07 12.60
N ALA A 43 31.11 31.32 13.29
CA ALA A 43 30.30 31.82 14.42
C ALA A 43 29.78 30.64 15.26
N ALA A 44 29.56 30.85 16.56
CA ALA A 44 29.07 29.82 17.48
C ALA A 44 27.60 30.04 17.89
N ALA A 45 26.83 28.97 17.93
CA ALA A 45 25.59 28.87 18.73
C ALA A 45 25.29 27.40 19.02
N SER A 46 25.72 26.90 20.18
CA SER A 46 25.31 25.58 20.67
C SER A 46 23.88 25.65 21.21
N VAL A 47 22.93 25.02 20.55
CA VAL A 47 21.64 24.65 21.16
C VAL A 47 21.69 23.15 21.39
N ASP A 48 21.88 22.77 22.65
CA ASP A 48 21.61 21.39 23.05
C ASP A 48 20.10 21.14 22.92
N ALA A 49 19.78 20.13 22.13
CA ALA A 49 18.46 19.56 22.05
C ALA A 49 18.59 18.05 22.34
N GLN A 50 18.79 17.72 23.62
CA GLN A 50 18.57 16.36 24.15
C GLN A 50 17.12 15.93 23.87
N GLN A 51 16.87 15.47 22.65
CA GLN A 51 15.59 14.95 22.17
C GLN A 51 15.36 13.58 22.80
N GLN A 52 15.07 13.56 24.10
CA GLN A 52 14.90 12.37 24.91
C GLN A 52 13.93 11.40 24.22
N PRO A 53 14.37 10.20 23.80
CA PRO A 53 13.46 9.21 23.27
C PRO A 53 12.53 8.78 24.40
N VAL A 54 11.24 9.10 24.27
CA VAL A 54 10.22 8.49 25.12
C VAL A 54 10.24 7.00 24.84
N ALA A 55 10.77 6.23 25.79
CA ALA A 55 10.88 4.79 25.65
C ALA A 55 9.48 4.18 25.58
N GLU A 56 9.08 3.75 24.39
CA GLU A 56 7.89 2.94 24.19
C GLU A 56 8.00 1.70 25.09
N ASN A 57 7.17 1.60 26.12
CA ASN A 57 7.24 0.51 27.11
C ASN A 57 6.65 -0.82 26.58
N ALA A 58 6.78 -1.05 25.27
CA ALA A 58 6.57 -2.33 24.63
C ALA A 58 7.77 -3.25 24.92
N ASN A 59 7.78 -3.86 26.11
CA ASN A 59 8.70 -4.96 26.43
C ASN A 59 8.61 -6.02 25.32
N PRO A 60 9.66 -6.28 24.51
CA PRO A 60 9.55 -7.08 23.28
C PRO A 60 9.38 -8.58 23.55
N GLN A 61 8.19 -8.97 24.01
CA GLN A 61 7.79 -10.36 24.11
C GLN A 61 7.74 -10.97 22.70
N PRO A 62 8.39 -12.13 22.45
CA PRO A 62 8.42 -12.74 21.14
C PRO A 62 6.99 -13.07 20.69
N ILE A 63 6.63 -12.62 19.48
CA ILE A 63 5.32 -12.88 18.89
C ILE A 63 5.30 -14.31 18.39
N ASN A 64 4.38 -15.11 18.91
CA ASN A 64 4.28 -16.54 18.66
C ASN A 64 3.33 -16.80 17.47
N ALA A 65 3.40 -17.98 16.86
CA ALA A 65 2.51 -18.34 15.74
C ALA A 65 1.00 -18.36 16.08
N GLY A 66 0.64 -18.32 17.36
CA GLY A 66 -0.75 -18.19 17.83
C GLY A 66 -1.17 -16.75 18.21
N ASP A 67 -0.26 -15.76 18.12
CA ASP A 67 -0.55 -14.38 18.49
C ASP A 67 -1.25 -13.61 17.37
N ILE A 68 -2.51 -13.23 17.61
CA ILE A 68 -3.28 -12.40 16.69
C ILE A 68 -2.81 -10.95 16.84
N VAL A 69 -2.10 -10.44 15.83
CA VAL A 69 -1.72 -9.02 15.72
C VAL A 69 -2.74 -8.29 14.85
N ILE A 70 -3.20 -7.12 15.30
CA ILE A 70 -4.15 -6.26 14.60
C ILE A 70 -3.61 -4.84 14.40
N THR A 71 -4.18 -4.10 13.46
CA THR A 71 -3.80 -2.72 13.11
C THR A 71 -4.94 -1.70 13.29
N ALA A 72 -6.08 -2.11 13.86
CA ALA A 72 -7.30 -1.29 13.96
C ALA A 72 -7.14 0.03 14.75
N THR A 73 -6.11 0.12 15.60
CA THR A 73 -5.75 1.32 16.37
C THR A 73 -4.80 2.28 15.63
N ARG A 74 -4.46 1.97 14.36
CA ARG A 74 -3.36 2.56 13.56
C ARG A 74 -1.95 2.23 14.07
N ARG A 75 -1.82 1.28 14.99
CA ARG A 75 -0.56 0.68 15.45
C ARG A 75 -0.71 -0.84 15.41
N SER A 76 0.36 -1.57 15.10
CA SER A 76 0.38 -3.03 15.16
C SER A 76 0.46 -3.49 16.62
N GLU A 77 -0.55 -4.19 17.12
CA GLU A 77 -0.62 -4.62 18.52
C GLU A 77 -1.30 -6.00 18.66
N ARG A 78 -0.92 -6.76 19.70
CA ARG A 78 -1.56 -8.06 20.03
C ARG A 78 -2.99 -7.84 20.52
N LEU A 79 -3.92 -8.65 20.03
CA LEU A 79 -5.35 -8.59 20.37
C LEU A 79 -5.62 -8.63 21.89
N SER A 80 -4.76 -9.30 22.67
CA SER A 80 -4.82 -9.37 24.14
C SER A 80 -4.76 -8.01 24.86
N ASN A 81 -4.18 -6.99 24.21
CA ASN A 81 -3.90 -5.70 24.82
C ASN A 81 -4.93 -4.63 24.43
N VAL A 82 -5.65 -4.83 23.32
CA VAL A 82 -6.50 -3.81 22.71
C VAL A 82 -7.92 -3.90 23.29
N PRO A 83 -8.44 -2.87 23.97
CA PRO A 83 -9.74 -2.92 24.66
C PRO A 83 -10.93 -2.71 23.68
N ILE A 84 -10.99 -3.50 22.61
CA ILE A 84 -12.01 -3.41 21.55
C ILE A 84 -12.54 -4.81 21.25
N ALA A 85 -13.86 -4.96 21.06
CA ALA A 85 -14.47 -6.23 20.67
C ALA A 85 -14.15 -6.57 19.19
N VAL A 86 -13.33 -7.60 18.97
CA VAL A 86 -12.92 -8.11 17.65
C VAL A 86 -13.44 -9.54 17.46
N SER A 87 -13.78 -9.91 16.22
CA SER A 87 -13.99 -11.30 15.81
C SER A 87 -12.92 -11.67 14.79
N ALA A 88 -12.19 -12.76 15.02
CA ALA A 88 -11.11 -13.23 14.15
C ALA A 88 -11.51 -14.55 13.49
N VAL A 89 -11.74 -14.53 12.18
CA VAL A 89 -12.15 -15.70 11.40
C VAL A 89 -10.91 -16.35 10.79
N GLY A 90 -10.47 -17.46 11.39
CA GLY A 90 -9.30 -18.22 10.93
C GLY A 90 -9.58 -19.15 9.76
N GLN A 91 -8.50 -19.59 9.08
CA GLN A 91 -8.58 -20.40 7.85
C GLN A 91 -9.51 -21.61 7.97
N ALA A 92 -9.36 -22.42 9.03
CA ALA A 92 -10.17 -23.62 9.23
C ALA A 92 -11.68 -23.33 9.39
N ALA A 93 -12.06 -22.17 9.92
CA ALA A 93 -13.47 -21.77 10.02
C ALA A 93 -14.07 -21.50 8.64
N LEU A 94 -13.29 -20.91 7.71
CA LEU A 94 -13.69 -20.67 6.32
C LEU A 94 -13.85 -21.98 5.53
N GLN A 95 -12.94 -22.96 5.73
CA GLN A 95 -13.11 -24.31 5.18
C GLN A 95 -14.40 -24.95 5.70
N ASN A 96 -14.60 -24.97 7.02
CA ASN A 96 -15.70 -25.70 7.66
C ASN A 96 -17.09 -25.10 7.38
N SER A 97 -17.17 -23.82 7.03
CA SER A 97 -18.41 -23.18 6.57
C SER A 97 -18.62 -23.21 5.06
N GLY A 98 -17.61 -23.63 4.27
CA GLY A 98 -17.64 -23.54 2.81
C GLY A 98 -17.71 -22.10 2.28
N ALA A 99 -17.17 -21.12 3.03
CA ALA A 99 -17.26 -19.71 2.64
C ALA A 99 -16.26 -19.38 1.52
N THR A 100 -16.78 -19.13 0.32
CA THR A 100 -16.02 -18.73 -0.89
C THR A 100 -16.22 -17.27 -1.27
N ASP A 101 -17.23 -16.61 -0.71
CA ASP A 101 -17.73 -15.27 -1.10
C ASP A 101 -17.85 -14.38 0.14
N ILE A 102 -17.50 -13.09 0.04
CA ILE A 102 -17.56 -12.13 1.15
C ILE A 102 -18.97 -12.00 1.77
N ARG A 103 -20.03 -12.20 0.98
CA ARG A 103 -21.44 -12.19 1.43
C ARG A 103 -21.74 -13.32 2.42
N GLN A 104 -21.08 -14.47 2.27
CA GLN A 104 -21.24 -15.63 3.15
C GLN A 104 -20.58 -15.41 4.53
N MET A 105 -19.68 -14.43 4.66
CA MET A 105 -19.02 -14.09 5.94
C MET A 105 -20.01 -13.74 7.07
N THR A 106 -21.21 -13.24 6.71
CA THR A 106 -22.34 -13.02 7.63
C THR A 106 -22.66 -14.24 8.51
N GLN A 107 -22.48 -15.46 7.99
CA GLN A 107 -22.76 -16.70 8.72
C GLN A 107 -21.71 -17.00 9.82
N LEU A 108 -20.48 -16.52 9.65
CA LEU A 108 -19.39 -16.63 10.63
C LEU A 108 -19.33 -15.42 11.58
N ALA A 109 -19.78 -14.26 11.11
CA ALA A 109 -19.83 -13.01 11.87
C ALA A 109 -21.22 -12.37 11.76
N PRO A 110 -22.23 -12.80 12.55
CA PRO A 110 -23.61 -12.31 12.44
C PRO A 110 -23.81 -10.80 12.74
N SER A 111 -22.79 -10.12 13.26
CA SER A 111 -22.77 -8.67 13.47
C SER A 111 -22.26 -7.87 12.26
N LEU A 112 -21.80 -8.54 11.21
CA LEU A 112 -21.34 -8.00 9.94
C LEU A 112 -22.46 -8.15 8.89
N LEU A 113 -22.88 -7.04 8.31
CA LEU A 113 -23.78 -6.98 7.16
C LEU A 113 -22.96 -6.65 5.91
N ILE A 114 -23.18 -7.42 4.84
CA ILE A 114 -22.59 -7.15 3.51
C ILE A 114 -23.72 -6.84 2.52
N SER A 115 -23.56 -5.77 1.74
CA SER A 115 -24.43 -5.43 0.62
C SER A 115 -23.62 -5.18 -0.64
N SER A 116 -23.99 -5.81 -1.76
CA SER A 116 -23.31 -5.71 -3.06
C SER A 116 -24.35 -5.57 -4.17
N THR A 117 -24.05 -4.73 -5.16
CA THR A 117 -24.91 -4.46 -6.33
C THR A 117 -24.68 -5.42 -7.51
N GLY A 118 -24.05 -6.58 -7.27
CA GLY A 118 -23.91 -7.66 -8.26
C GLY A 118 -22.49 -8.23 -8.39
N SER A 119 -21.49 -7.58 -7.82
CA SER A 119 -20.11 -8.07 -7.75
C SER A 119 -19.49 -7.81 -6.38
N GLU A 120 -18.78 -8.80 -5.85
CA GLU A 120 -18.10 -8.74 -4.55
C GLU A 120 -17.04 -7.61 -4.49
N ALA A 121 -16.44 -7.27 -5.63
CA ALA A 121 -15.51 -6.14 -5.75
C ALA A 121 -16.14 -4.77 -5.44
N ASN A 122 -17.48 -4.69 -5.48
CA ASN A 122 -18.26 -3.50 -5.11
C ASN A 122 -19.14 -3.78 -3.87
N ALA A 123 -18.67 -4.64 -2.96
CA ALA A 123 -19.32 -4.88 -1.69
C ALA A 123 -19.09 -3.73 -0.69
N SER A 124 -20.15 -3.35 0.00
CA SER A 124 -20.13 -2.50 1.20
C SER A 124 -20.32 -3.38 2.43
N ALA A 125 -19.55 -3.10 3.49
CA ALA A 125 -19.56 -3.86 4.74
C ALA A 125 -19.90 -2.93 5.92
N ARG A 126 -20.72 -3.41 6.85
CA ARG A 126 -21.20 -2.62 8.00
C ARG A 126 -21.29 -3.47 9.26
N ILE A 127 -20.88 -2.91 10.40
CA ILE A 127 -20.79 -3.62 11.69
C ILE A 127 -21.74 -2.96 12.70
N ARG A 128 -22.62 -3.74 13.34
CA ARG A 128 -23.47 -3.33 14.49
C ARG A 128 -24.42 -2.11 14.26
N GLY A 129 -25.00 -1.97 13.06
CA GLY A 129 -26.09 -1.01 12.79
C GLY A 129 -25.81 -0.12 11.61
#